data_AF-A0A848Y886-F1
#
_entry.id   AF-A0A848Y886-F1
#
_cell.length_a   1.000
_cell.length_b   1.000
_cell.length_c   1.000
_cell.angle_alpha   90.00
_cell.angle_beta   90.00
_cell.angle_gamma   90.00
#
_symmetry.space_group_name_H-M   'P 1'
#
loop_
_entity.id
_entity.type
_entity.pdbx_description
1 polymer ?
#
loop_
_entity_poly.entity_id
_entity_poly.type
_entity_poly.pdbx_seq_one_letter_code
_entity_poly.pdbx_strand_id
1 'polypeptide(L)' 'MATLVLQYAGSALGNAVGGPLGALVGRAAGAIAGQFIDQALFGGKAKRVSGPRLQD' A
#
# COMPACT_ATOMS: atom_id res chain seq x y z
N MET A 1 -4.60 4.21 2.16
CA MET A 1 -3.88 5.46 1.79
C MET A 1 -2.44 5.39 2.30
N ALA A 2 -2.17 4.69 3.41
CA ALA A 2 -0.83 4.57 3.97
C ALA A 2 0.14 3.86 3.01
N THR A 3 -0.35 2.92 2.18
CA THR A 3 0.48 2.22 1.20
C THR A 3 1.12 3.17 0.19
N LEU A 4 0.37 4.13 -0.35
CA LEU A 4 0.90 5.06 -1.35
C LEU A 4 1.92 6.02 -0.72
N VAL A 5 1.63 6.52 0.47
CA VAL A 5 2.53 7.43 1.20
C VAL A 5 3.84 6.71 1.57
N LEU A 6 3.75 5.50 2.11
CA LEU A 6 4.92 4.75 2.55
C LEU A 6 5.75 4.23 1.37
N GLN A 7 5.12 3.88 0.25
CA GLN A 7 5.84 3.59 -1.00
C GLN A 7 6.59 4.82 -1.53
N TYR A 8 5.95 6.01 -1.54
CA TYR A 8 6.58 7.23 -2.02
C TYR A 8 7.77 7.62 -1.12
N ALA A 9 7.55 7.64 0.20
CA ALA A 9 8.59 7.92 1.19
C ALA A 9 9.74 6.91 1.12
N GLY A 10 9.43 5.61 1.07
CA GLY A 10 10.43 4.54 0.95
C GLY A 10 11.22 4.62 -0.34
N SER A 11 10.57 4.90 -1.47
CA SER A 11 11.25 5.06 -2.76
C SER A 11 12.13 6.31 -2.82
N ALA A 12 11.68 7.44 -2.24
CA ALA A 12 12.44 8.69 -2.21
C ALA A 12 13.68 8.57 -1.31
N LEU A 13 13.52 8.00 -0.11
CA LEU A 13 14.61 7.75 0.82
C LEU A 13 15.58 6.69 0.28
N GLY A 14 15.05 5.61 -0.29
CA GLY A 14 15.85 4.57 -0.92
C GLY A 14 16.67 5.09 -2.10
N ASN A 15 16.08 5.97 -2.93
CA ASN A 15 16.79 6.60 -4.04
C ASN A 15 17.91 7.54 -3.55
N ALA A 16 17.65 8.31 -2.49
CA ALA A 16 18.64 9.21 -1.93
C ALA A 16 19.87 8.48 -1.35
N VAL A 17 19.68 7.29 -0.78
CA VAL A 17 20.76 6.52 -0.12
C VAL A 17 21.45 5.54 -1.06
N GLY A 18 20.70 4.87 -1.92
CA GLY A 18 21.20 3.76 -2.75
C GLY A 18 20.96 3.90 -4.25
N GLY A 19 20.57 5.10 -4.71
CA GLY A 19 20.22 5.33 -6.10
C GLY A 19 19.06 4.44 -6.57
N PRO A 20 19.00 4.09 -7.87
CA PRO A 20 17.86 3.36 -8.44
C PRO A 20 17.57 2.01 -7.76
N LEU A 21 18.61 1.29 -7.30
CA LEU A 21 18.43 0.02 -6.59
C LEU A 21 17.86 0.23 -5.18
N GLY A 22 18.34 1.24 -4.45
CA GLY A 22 17.78 1.62 -3.16
C GLY A 22 16.32 2.06 -3.29
N ALA A 23 15.95 2.77 -4.36
CA ALA A 23 14.57 3.16 -4.64
C ALA A 23 13.64 1.94 -4.83
N LEU A 24 14.11 0.91 -5.52
CA LEU A 24 13.38 -0.35 -5.75
C LEU A 24 13.14 -1.10 -4.44
N VAL A 25 14.20 -1.25 -3.63
CA VAL A 25 14.11 -1.91 -2.31
C VAL A 25 13.21 -1.11 -1.36
N GLY A 26 13.39 0.21 -1.30
CA GLY A 26 12.58 1.10 -0.48
C GLY A 26 11.11 1.11 -0.87
N ARG A 27 10.80 1.01 -2.18
CA ARG A 27 9.43 0.90 -2.67
C ARG A 27 8.81 -0.46 -2.33
N ALA A 28 9.56 -1.56 -2.48
CA ALA A 28 9.09 -2.89 -2.11
C ALA A 28 8.82 -3.00 -0.60
N ALA A 29 9.75 -2.54 0.23
CA ALA A 29 9.58 -2.49 1.69
C ALA A 29 8.40 -1.59 2.10
N GLY A 30 8.29 -0.40 1.51
CA GLY A 30 7.19 0.53 1.76
C GLY A 30 5.82 0.01 1.31
N ALA A 31 5.76 -0.79 0.24
CA ALA A 31 4.55 -1.44 -0.21
C ALA A 31 4.07 -2.52 0.78
N ILE A 32 5.00 -3.36 1.25
CA ILE A 32 4.71 -4.43 2.21
C ILE A 32 4.24 -3.84 3.54
N ALA A 33 5.03 -2.95 4.14
CA ALA A 33 4.67 -2.30 5.40
C ALA A 33 3.39 -1.46 5.26
N GLY A 34 3.21 -0.79 4.13
CA GLY A 34 2.06 0.04 3.84
C GLY A 34 0.77 -0.77 3.75
N GLN A 35 0.84 -1.96 3.15
CA GLN A 35 -0.29 -2.88 3.07
C GLN A 35 -0.68 -3.44 4.44
N PHE A 36 0.29 -3.76 5.30
CA PHE A 36 -0.01 -4.17 6.68
C PHE A 36 -0.70 -3.05 7.47
N ILE A 37 -0.22 -1.81 7.34
CA ILE A 37 -0.80 -0.65 8.00
C ILE A 37 -2.19 -0.35 7.45
N ASP A 38 -2.38 -0.37 6.13
CA ASP A 38 -3.70 -0.16 5.52
C ASP A 38 -4.68 -1.29 5.89
N GLN A 39 -4.22 -2.54 6.04
CA GLN A 39 -5.06 -3.64 6.55
C GLN A 39 -5.40 -3.48 8.04
N ALA A 40 -4.45 -3.07 8.87
CA ALA A 40 -4.69 -2.85 10.29
C ALA A 40 -5.68 -1.67 10.52
N LEU A 41 -5.56 -0.60 9.73
CA LEU A 41 -6.39 0.59 9.84
C LEU A 41 -7.75 0.46 9.13
N PHE A 42 -7.78 -0.21 7.97
CA PHE A 42 -8.95 -0.23 7.08
C PHE A 42 -9.47 -1.62 6.72
N GLY A 43 -8.77 -2.70 7.10
CA GLY A 43 -9.11 -4.09 6.76
C GLY A 43 -10.42 -4.60 7.38
N GLY A 44 -10.96 -3.92 8.39
CA GLY A 44 -12.30 -4.19 8.92
C GLY A 44 -13.44 -3.78 7.98
N LYS A 45 -13.19 -2.96 6.95
CA LYS A 45 -14.21 -2.52 6.00
C LYS A 45 -14.11 -3.35 4.73
N ALA A 46 -14.59 -4.59 4.78
CA ALA A 46 -14.99 -5.29 3.57
C ALA A 46 -15.94 -4.34 2.81
N LYS A 47 -15.51 -3.87 1.63
CA LYS A 47 -16.33 -3.02 0.77
C LYS A 47 -17.55 -3.87 0.38
N ARG A 48 -18.65 -3.78 1.15
CA ARG A 48 -19.91 -4.44 0.82
C ARG A 48 -20.42 -3.78 -0.46
N VAL A 49 -20.08 -4.39 -1.58
CA VAL A 49 -20.71 -4.08 -2.86
C VAL A 49 -22.07 -4.76 -2.84
N SER A 50 -23.10 -4.02 -2.44
CA SER A 50 -24.49 -4.46 -2.61
C SER A 50 -24.91 -4.12 -4.04
N GLY A 51 -24.68 -5.06 -4.97
CA GLY A 51 -25.25 -5.00 -6.32
C GLY A 51 -26.68 -5.55 -6.35
N PRO A 52 -27.44 -5.32 -7.44
CA PRO A 52 -28.75 -5.94 -7.65
C PRO A 52 -28.62 -7.47 -7.47
N ARG A 53 -29.31 -8.00 -6.46
CA ARG A 53 -29.45 -9.46 -6.30
C ARG A 53 -30.46 -9.90 -7.35
N LEU A 54 -30.13 -10.96 -8.10
CA LEU A 54 -31.11 -11.66 -8.91
C LEU A 54 -32.25 -12.07 -7.97
N GLN A 55 -33.40 -11.44 -8.14
CA GLN A 55 -34.66 -11.85 -7.53
C GLN A 55 -35.24 -12.88 -8.50
N ASP A 56 -35.56 -14.06 -7.97
CA ASP A 56 -36.12 -15.20 -8.71
C ASP A 56 -37.36 -14.81 -9.55
#